data_AF-A0A1H3IVH2-F1
#
_entry.id   AF-A0A1H3IVH2-F1
#
_cell.length_a   1.000
_cell.length_b   1.000
_cell.length_c   1.000
_cell.angle_alpha   90.00
_cell.angle_beta   90.00
_cell.angle_gamma   90.00
#
_symmetry.space_group_name_H-M   'P 1'
#
loop_
_entity.id
_entity.type
_entity.pdbx_description
1 polymer ?
#
loop_
_entity_poly.entity_id
_entity_poly.type
_entity_poly.pdbx_seq_one_letter_code
_entity_poly.pdbx_strand_id
1 'polypeptide(L)'
;MTDDTERPSGPDLPAHVRDVVDELSVEELEDLADYAQALADWKREQPPASPDTAPEDAVDDDVVEDLEEQGVSMDPDDYDDVPATGTYITVKEPKQGYRYYYWQWRDGDTWKNEYIAPVNPKGD
;
A
#
# COMPACT_ATOMS: atom_id res chain seq x y z
N MET A 1 -20.23 -43.53 12.64
CA MET A 1 -19.34 -42.63 11.90
C MET A 1 -19.76 -41.24 12.31
N THR A 2 -19.13 -40.69 13.34
CA THR A 2 -19.24 -39.28 13.67
C THR A 2 -18.37 -38.56 12.65
N ASP A 3 -19.02 -37.91 11.70
CA ASP A 3 -18.38 -36.99 10.76
C ASP A 3 -17.87 -35.83 11.61
N ASP A 4 -16.58 -35.85 11.90
CA ASP A 4 -15.90 -34.78 12.61
C ASP A 4 -15.87 -33.60 11.63
N THR A 5 -16.86 -32.71 11.71
CA THR A 5 -16.81 -31.42 11.02
C THR A 5 -15.73 -30.59 11.71
N GLU A 6 -14.47 -30.96 11.51
CA GLU A 6 -13.32 -30.27 12.05
C GLU A 6 -13.29 -28.86 11.43
N ARG A 7 -13.15 -27.84 12.29
CA ARG A 7 -13.04 -26.46 11.85
C ARG A 7 -11.87 -26.35 10.87
N PRO A 8 -12.05 -25.74 9.69
CA PRO A 8 -10.94 -25.55 8.75
C PRO A 8 -9.81 -24.78 9.44
N SER A 9 -8.57 -25.19 9.19
CA SER A 9 -7.40 -24.45 9.65
C SER A 9 -7.40 -23.08 8.98
N GLY A 10 -7.39 -22.02 9.80
CA GLY A 10 -7.43 -20.65 9.31
C GLY A 10 -6.18 -20.27 8.49
N PRO A 11 -6.30 -19.30 7.59
CA PRO A 11 -5.17 -18.80 6.79
C PRO A 11 -4.08 -18.18 7.68
N ASP A 12 -2.87 -18.06 7.14
CA ASP A 12 -1.73 -17.42 7.80
C ASP A 12 -1.93 -15.89 7.85
N LEU A 13 -2.82 -15.46 8.74
CA LEU A 13 -3.19 -14.06 8.95
C LEU A 13 -2.95 -13.65 10.40
N PRO A 14 -2.80 -12.33 10.69
CA PRO A 14 -2.74 -11.84 12.05
C PRO A 14 -3.95 -12.30 12.87
N ALA A 15 -3.74 -12.56 14.16
CA ALA A 15 -4.78 -13.12 15.02
C ALA A 15 -6.02 -12.21 15.09
N HIS A 16 -5.84 -10.88 15.10
CA HIS A 16 -6.94 -9.92 15.11
C HIS A 16 -7.80 -9.98 13.84
N VAL A 17 -7.21 -10.25 12.66
CA VAL A 17 -7.96 -10.42 11.42
C VAL A 17 -8.74 -11.73 11.44
N ARG A 18 -8.11 -12.81 11.92
CA ARG A 18 -8.77 -14.12 12.04
C ARG A 18 -9.97 -14.08 12.98
N ASP A 19 -9.85 -13.41 14.12
CA ASP A 19 -10.92 -13.26 15.11
C ASP A 19 -12.15 -12.57 14.50
N VAL A 20 -11.93 -11.45 13.81
CA VAL A 20 -13.01 -10.73 13.10
C VAL A 20 -13.68 -11.62 12.05
N VAL A 21 -12.90 -12.37 11.26
CA VAL A 21 -13.45 -13.29 10.24
C VAL A 21 -14.23 -14.44 10.89
N ASP A 22 -13.81 -14.90 12.07
CA ASP A 22 -14.46 -15.97 12.82
C ASP A 22 -15.86 -15.59 13.34
N GLU A 23 -16.06 -14.29 13.61
CA GLU A 23 -17.32 -13.72 14.09
C GLU A 23 -18.33 -13.41 12.98
N LEU A 24 -17.92 -13.47 11.71
CA LEU A 24 -18.78 -13.19 10.56
C LEU A 24 -19.85 -14.27 10.35
N SER A 25 -21.02 -13.84 9.90
CA SER A 25 -22.09 -14.74 9.45
C SER A 25 -21.69 -15.48 8.18
N VAL A 26 -22.38 -16.58 7.86
CA VAL A 26 -22.12 -17.35 6.63
C VAL A 26 -22.19 -16.47 5.37
N GLU A 27 -23.22 -15.62 5.26
CA GLU A 27 -23.39 -14.70 4.12
C GLU A 27 -22.22 -13.69 4.04
N GLU A 28 -21.77 -13.16 5.17
CA GLU A 28 -20.65 -12.20 5.22
C GLU A 28 -19.30 -12.87 4.87
N LEU A 29 -19.14 -14.16 5.22
CA LEU A 29 -17.97 -14.96 4.83
C LEU A 29 -17.94 -15.21 3.31
N GLU A 30 -19.10 -15.44 2.69
CA GLU A 30 -19.22 -15.59 1.24
C GLU A 30 -18.90 -14.27 0.52
N ASP A 31 -19.47 -13.14 0.97
CA ASP A 31 -19.16 -11.82 0.44
C ASP A 31 -17.67 -11.46 0.58
N LEU A 32 -17.06 -11.76 1.74
CA LEU A 32 -15.63 -11.55 1.96
C LEU A 32 -14.78 -12.40 1.01
N ALA A 33 -15.18 -13.66 0.76
CA ALA A 33 -14.46 -14.54 -0.15
C ALA A 33 -14.51 -14.01 -1.59
N ASP A 34 -15.69 -13.57 -2.07
CA ASP A 34 -15.84 -12.96 -3.39
C ASP A 34 -15.02 -11.68 -3.52
N TYR A 35 -15.06 -10.80 -2.52
CA TYR A 35 -14.24 -9.59 -2.50
C TYR A 35 -12.75 -9.91 -2.49
N ALA A 36 -12.29 -10.83 -1.63
CA ALA A 36 -10.88 -11.20 -1.54
C ALA A 36 -10.37 -11.80 -2.86
N GLN A 37 -11.19 -12.59 -3.55
CA GLN A 37 -10.86 -13.13 -4.86
C GLN A 37 -10.76 -12.02 -5.92
N ALA A 38 -11.76 -11.14 -6.01
CA ALA A 38 -11.73 -10.00 -6.92
C ALA A 38 -10.53 -9.08 -6.67
N LEU A 39 -10.20 -8.83 -5.40
CA LEU A 39 -9.04 -8.05 -4.99
C LEU A 39 -7.73 -8.74 -5.41
N ALA A 40 -7.65 -10.06 -5.30
CA ALA A 40 -6.49 -10.83 -5.73
C ALA A 40 -6.31 -10.77 -7.26
N ASP A 41 -7.39 -10.92 -8.04
CA ASP A 41 -7.32 -10.81 -9.50
C ASP A 41 -6.94 -9.39 -9.95
N TRP A 42 -7.57 -8.37 -9.36
CA TRP A 42 -7.21 -6.98 -9.59
C TRP A 42 -5.74 -6.69 -9.26
N LYS A 43 -5.19 -7.25 -8.16
CA LYS A 43 -3.76 -7.15 -7.81
C LYS A 43 -2.83 -7.96 -8.74
N ARG A 44 -3.30 -9.06 -9.35
CA ARG A 44 -2.53 -9.84 -10.35
C ARG A 44 -2.48 -9.13 -11.70
N GLU A 45 -3.55 -8.42 -12.07
CA GLU A 45 -3.67 -7.66 -13.30
C GLU A 45 -2.92 -6.32 -13.22
N GLN A 46 -2.73 -5.81 -12.02
CA GLN A 46 -1.79 -4.71 -11.80
C GLN A 46 -0.35 -5.17 -11.94
N PRO A 47 0.53 -4.31 -12.49
CA PRO A 47 1.96 -4.53 -12.35
C PRO A 47 2.25 -4.70 -10.85
N PRO A 48 2.90 -5.80 -10.43
CA PRO A 48 3.16 -5.99 -9.02
C PRO A 48 4.00 -4.82 -8.55
N ALA A 49 3.54 -4.15 -7.49
CA ALA A 49 4.42 -3.39 -6.62
C ALA A 49 5.33 -4.40 -5.90
N SER A 50 6.12 -5.17 -6.64
CA SER A 50 7.12 -6.05 -6.08
C SER A 50 8.16 -5.17 -5.39
N PRO A 51 8.63 -5.52 -4.19
CA PRO A 51 9.75 -4.84 -3.57
C PRO A 51 11.00 -4.86 -4.47
N ASP A 52 11.13 -5.85 -5.37
CA ASP A 52 12.15 -5.90 -6.42
C ASP A 52 12.04 -4.82 -7.51
N THR A 53 10.87 -4.22 -7.69
CA THR A 53 10.64 -3.13 -8.65
C THR A 53 10.65 -1.76 -7.97
N ALA A 54 10.67 -1.72 -6.64
CA ALA A 54 10.73 -0.48 -5.89
C ALA A 54 12.02 0.28 -6.25
N PRO A 55 11.93 1.59 -6.48
CA PRO A 55 13.13 2.40 -6.66
C PRO A 55 14.00 2.35 -5.39
N GLU A 56 15.32 2.44 -5.54
CA GLU A 56 16.27 2.36 -4.42
C GLU A 56 16.02 3.45 -3.36
N ASP A 57 15.44 4.58 -3.78
CA ASP A 57 15.08 5.72 -2.93
C ASP A 57 13.64 5.64 -2.38
N ALA A 58 12.96 4.50 -2.51
CA ALA A 58 11.65 4.29 -1.92
C ALA A 58 11.72 4.42 -0.39
N VAL A 59 10.75 5.13 0.18
CA VAL A 59 10.66 5.34 1.63
C VAL A 59 9.82 4.24 2.28
N ASP A 60 10.13 3.93 3.54
CA ASP A 60 9.34 3.01 4.36
C ASP A 60 8.02 3.64 4.82
N ASP A 61 7.09 2.78 5.23
CA ASP A 61 5.75 3.14 5.74
C ASP A 61 5.81 4.17 6.89
N ASP A 62 6.80 4.08 7.78
CA ASP A 62 7.05 5.06 8.86
C ASP A 62 7.19 6.50 8.35
N VAL A 63 7.83 6.69 7.19
CA VAL A 63 8.02 8.02 6.59
C VAL A 63 6.72 8.51 5.95
N VAL A 64 5.92 7.59 5.43
CA VAL A 64 4.58 7.89 4.88
C VAL A 64 3.68 8.40 6.00
N GLU A 65 3.64 7.70 7.14
CA GLU A 65 2.84 8.09 8.31
C GLU A 65 3.25 9.48 8.85
N ASP A 66 4.55 9.77 9.00
CA ASP A 66 5.07 11.07 9.45
C ASP A 66 4.64 12.24 8.54
N LEU A 67 4.48 11.98 7.25
CA LEU A 67 4.03 12.98 6.28
C LEU A 67 2.52 13.20 6.33
N GLU A 68 1.72 12.14 6.52
CA GLU A 68 0.29 12.26 6.80
C GLU A 68 0.03 13.06 8.08
N GLU A 69 0.82 12.82 9.14
CA GLU A 69 0.77 13.61 10.39
C GLU A 69 1.12 15.09 10.18
N GLN A 70 2.01 15.39 9.23
CA GLN A 70 2.32 16.76 8.82
C GLN A 70 1.23 17.40 7.94
N GLY A 71 0.18 16.67 7.59
CA GLY A 71 -0.92 17.12 6.75
C GLY A 71 -0.62 17.07 5.25
N VAL A 72 0.35 16.25 4.85
CA VAL A 72 0.66 15.97 3.45
C VAL A 72 -0.18 14.79 2.99
N SER A 73 -0.95 14.95 1.91
CA SER A 73 -1.75 13.85 1.37
C SER A 73 -0.84 12.76 0.81
N MET A 74 -0.97 11.56 1.37
CA MET A 74 -0.32 10.32 0.90
C MET A 74 -1.24 9.45 0.06
N ASP A 75 -2.40 9.99 -0.31
CA ASP A 75 -3.31 9.30 -1.21
C ASP A 75 -2.95 9.63 -2.66
N PRO A 76 -2.61 8.64 -3.51
CA PRO A 76 -2.31 8.89 -4.92
C PRO A 76 -3.53 9.45 -5.69
N ASP A 77 -4.76 9.23 -5.23
CA ASP A 77 -5.99 9.75 -5.86
C ASP A 77 -6.13 11.27 -5.67
N ASP A 78 -5.40 11.87 -4.72
CA ASP A 78 -5.31 13.32 -4.53
C ASP A 78 -4.42 14.00 -5.60
N TYR A 79 -3.75 13.21 -6.45
CA TYR A 79 -2.83 13.68 -7.50
C TYR A 79 -3.30 13.24 -8.90
N ASP A 80 -3.43 14.20 -9.83
CA ASP A 80 -4.00 13.97 -11.17
C ASP A 80 -3.24 12.94 -12.04
N ASP A 81 -1.90 12.91 -11.97
CA ASP A 81 -1.06 12.09 -12.85
C ASP A 81 -0.56 10.79 -12.18
N VAL A 82 -0.87 10.59 -10.89
CA VAL A 82 -0.35 9.48 -10.10
C VAL A 82 -1.29 8.29 -10.22
N PRO A 83 -0.83 7.14 -10.71
CA PRO A 83 -1.67 5.96 -10.71
C PRO A 83 -1.98 5.53 -9.28
N ALA A 84 -3.23 5.13 -9.03
CA ALA A 84 -3.67 4.63 -7.73
C ALA A 84 -2.87 3.41 -7.23
N THR A 85 -2.07 2.78 -8.09
CA THR A 85 -1.37 1.53 -7.83
C THR A 85 -0.02 1.45 -8.52
N GLY A 86 0.93 0.72 -7.95
CA GLY A 86 2.29 0.60 -8.50
C GLY A 86 3.13 1.88 -8.38
N THR A 87 2.69 2.80 -7.52
CA THR A 87 3.37 4.04 -7.15
C THR A 87 4.09 3.87 -5.83
N TYR A 88 5.26 4.48 -5.74
CA TYR A 88 6.11 4.49 -4.57
C TYR A 88 6.41 5.93 -4.19
N ILE A 89 6.48 6.20 -2.90
CA ILE A 89 7.01 7.48 -2.42
C ILE A 89 8.51 7.34 -2.38
N THR A 90 9.20 8.28 -3.01
CA THR A 90 10.66 8.34 -3.05
C THR A 90 11.18 9.62 -2.44
N VAL A 91 12.32 9.56 -1.78
CA VAL A 91 12.97 10.72 -1.18
C VAL A 91 14.20 11.12 -1.99
N LYS A 92 14.35 12.42 -2.26
CA LYS A 92 15.61 12.99 -2.77
C LYS A 92 16.18 13.97 -1.78
N GLU A 93 17.45 13.76 -1.42
CA GLU A 93 18.19 14.65 -0.52
C GLU A 93 19.38 15.30 -1.27
N PRO A 94 19.16 16.34 -2.11
CA PRO A 94 20.23 17.01 -2.84
C PRO A 94 21.17 17.82 -1.94
N LYS A 95 20.74 18.16 -0.72
CA LYS A 95 21.54 18.84 0.31
C LYS A 95 21.15 18.27 1.68
N GLN A 96 22.13 18.12 2.57
CA GLN A 96 21.91 17.67 3.95
C GLN A 96 20.80 18.48 4.61
N GLY A 97 19.74 17.80 5.06
CA GLY A 97 18.58 18.41 5.71
C GLY A 97 17.49 18.95 4.77
N TYR A 98 17.64 18.84 3.45
CA TYR A 98 16.59 19.18 2.48
C TYR A 98 16.13 17.92 1.77
N ARG A 99 14.99 17.38 2.22
CA ARG A 99 14.38 16.20 1.63
C ARG A 99 13.19 16.62 0.78
N TYR A 100 13.06 15.99 -0.38
CA TYR A 100 11.94 16.19 -1.28
C TYR A 100 11.29 14.84 -1.54
N TYR A 101 9.98 14.77 -1.36
CA TYR A 101 9.22 13.56 -1.58
C TYR A 101 8.52 13.62 -2.93
N TYR A 102 8.55 12.49 -3.63
CA TYR A 102 7.95 12.32 -4.94
C TYR A 102 7.18 11.03 -5.00
N TRP A 103 6.01 11.05 -5.60
CA TRP A 103 5.42 9.84 -6.17
C TRP A 103 6.26 9.38 -7.34
N GLN A 104 6.49 8.09 -7.45
CA GLN A 104 7.29 7.51 -8.52
C GLN A 104 6.69 6.18 -8.98
N TRP A 105 6.50 6.03 -10.28
CA TRP A 105 5.94 4.81 -10.87
C TRP A 105 6.59 4.49 -12.21
N ARG A 106 6.45 3.23 -12.62
CA ARG A 106 6.88 2.76 -13.94
C ARG A 106 5.80 3.02 -14.98
N ASP A 107 6.19 3.69 -16.05
CA ASP A 107 5.41 3.82 -17.29
C ASP A 107 6.25 3.19 -18.41
N GLY A 108 5.97 1.92 -18.69
CA GLY A 108 6.77 1.09 -19.58
C GLY A 108 8.22 0.93 -19.07
N ASP A 109 9.19 1.41 -19.87
CA ASP A 109 10.62 1.35 -19.52
C ASP A 109 11.11 2.60 -18.76
N THR A 110 10.28 3.63 -18.66
CA THR A 110 10.65 4.92 -18.05
C THR A 110 10.05 5.10 -16.66
N TRP A 111 10.77 5.84 -15.82
CA TRP A 111 10.27 6.30 -14.53
C TRP A 111 9.54 7.63 -14.69
N LYS A 112 8.33 7.70 -14.13
CA LYS A 112 7.56 8.93 -13.96
C LYS A 112 7.63 9.37 -12.50
N ASN A 113 7.57 10.68 -12.28
CA ASN A 113 7.54 11.24 -10.94
C ASN A 113 6.53 12.39 -10.85
N GLU A 114 5.87 12.49 -9.72
CA GLU A 114 5.01 13.62 -9.34
C GLU A 114 5.47 14.16 -7.99
N TYR A 115 5.41 15.47 -7.83
CA TYR A 115 5.91 16.13 -6.62
C TYR A 115 4.85 16.15 -5.52
N ILE A 116 5.23 15.66 -4.32
CA ILE A 116 4.34 15.62 -3.15
C ILE A 116 4.47 16.91 -2.35
N ALA A 117 5.63 17.12 -1.72
CA ALA A 117 5.85 18.28 -0.87
C ALA A 117 7.34 18.48 -0.57
N PRO A 118 7.76 19.72 -0.28
CA PRO A 118 9.02 19.96 0.39
C PRO A 118 8.83 19.73 1.89
N VAL A 119 9.57 18.81 2.50
CA VAL A 119 9.84 18.92 3.94
C VAL A 119 10.95 19.94 4.10
N ASN A 120 10.55 21.20 4.27
CA ASN A 120 11.42 22.15 4.90
C ASN A 120 11.40 21.85 6.41
N PRO A 121 12.50 21.35 7.03
CA PRO A 121 12.70 21.70 8.42
C PRO A 121 12.81 23.23 8.45
N LYS A 122 11.99 23.87 9.27
CA LYS A 122 11.91 25.32 9.48
C LYS A 122 13.18 26.07 9.10
N GLY A 123 13.03 27.05 8.20
CA GLY A 123 13.97 28.15 8.15
C GLY A 123 13.99 28.86 9.51
N ASP A 124 15.22 29.11 9.98
CA ASP A 124 15.66 30.02 11.04
C ASP A 124 15.09 29.83 12.47
#